data_AF-A0AAV3Q4K6-F1
#
_entry.id   AF-A0AAV3Q4K6-F1
#
_cell.length_a   1.000
_cell.length_b   1.000
_cell.length_c   1.000
_cell.angle_alpha   90.00
_cell.angle_beta   90.00
_cell.angle_gamma   90.00
#
_symmetry.space_group_name_H-M   'P 1'
#
loop_
_entity.id
_entity.type
_entity.pdbx_description
1 polymer ?
#
loop_
_entity_poly.entity_id
_entity_poly.type
_entity_poly.pdbx_seq_one_letter_code
_entity_poly.pdbx_strand_id
1 'polypeptide(L)'
;MADKLSIQAVHPLLQDLCESEEPFGGKLVVFGGDFRQVLPVVKGGGRNEQVDASIVTSTLCKYFKKLKLTDNMRARYDLDFVDFLMRIGNGK
;
A
#
# COMPACT_ATOMS: atom_id res chain seq x y z
N MET A 1 -6.41 6.10 0.33
CA MET A 1 -5.17 5.35 0.03
C MET A 1 -4.20 6.33 -0.62
N ALA A 2 -2.92 6.33 -0.23
CA ALA A 2 -1.92 7.15 -0.93
C ALA A 2 -1.76 6.62 -2.36
N ASP A 3 -1.78 7.51 -3.35
CA ASP A 3 -1.58 7.15 -4.74
C ASP A 3 -0.09 6.92 -5.03
N LYS A 4 0.18 6.21 -6.12
CA LYS A 4 1.53 5.86 -6.58
C LYS A 4 2.42 7.09 -6.78
N LEU A 5 1.88 8.17 -7.34
CA LEU A 5 2.66 9.36 -7.70
C LEU A 5 3.14 10.07 -6.45
N SER A 6 2.29 10.24 -5.45
CA SER A 6 2.67 10.82 -4.17
C SER A 6 3.84 10.08 -3.52
N ILE A 7 3.83 8.73 -3.52
CA ILE A 7 4.93 7.93 -2.95
C ILE A 7 6.19 8.02 -3.83
N GLN A 8 6.02 8.05 -5.16
CA GLN A 8 7.12 8.19 -6.10
C GLN A 8 7.77 9.57 -6.05
N ALA A 9 7.06 10.63 -5.67
CA ALA A 9 7.62 11.96 -5.48
C ALA A 9 8.49 12.05 -4.21
N VAL A 10 8.09 11.35 -3.14
CA VAL A 10 8.85 11.32 -1.88
C VAL A 10 10.20 10.61 -2.04
N HIS A 11 10.28 9.62 -2.91
CA HIS A 11 11.51 8.84 -3.11
C HIS A 11 12.72 9.68 -3.58
N PRO A 12 12.70 10.37 -4.74
CA PRO A 12 13.80 11.22 -5.18
C PRO A 12 13.95 12.44 -4.28
N LEU A 13 12.87 13.00 -3.75
CA LEU A 13 12.96 14.12 -2.79
C LEU A 13 13.83 13.75 -1.59
N LEU A 14 13.69 12.55 -1.03
CA LEU A 14 14.52 12.11 0.08
C LEU A 14 15.96 11.78 -0.36
N GLN A 15 16.17 11.31 -1.58
CA GLN A 15 17.52 11.13 -2.13
C GLN A 15 18.25 12.46 -2.24
N ASP A 16 17.59 13.48 -2.79
CA ASP A 16 18.12 14.83 -2.94
C ASP A 16 18.42 15.46 -1.57
N LEU A 17 17.46 15.42 -0.64
CA LEU A 17 17.60 16.02 0.70
C LEU A 17 18.67 15.33 1.57
N CYS A 18 18.93 14.05 1.33
CA CYS A 18 19.89 13.28 2.11
C CYS A 18 21.24 13.09 1.40
N GLU A 19 21.39 13.66 0.20
CA GLU A 19 22.57 13.48 -0.66
C GLU A 19 22.95 11.99 -0.81
N SER A 20 21.96 11.14 -1.06
CA SER A 20 22.11 9.69 -1.05
C SER A 20 21.29 9.01 -2.15
N GLU A 21 21.96 8.20 -2.97
CA GLU A 21 21.35 7.39 -4.02
C GLU A 21 20.58 6.16 -3.48
N GLU A 22 20.70 5.87 -2.18
CA GLU A 22 19.96 4.77 -1.55
C GLU A 22 18.45 5.03 -1.62
N PRO A 23 17.61 3.97 -1.71
CA PRO A 23 16.17 4.17 -1.77
C PRO A 23 15.64 5.02 -0.63
N PHE A 24 14.87 6.06 -0.96
CA PHE A 24 14.34 7.05 0.00
C PHE A 24 15.45 7.74 0.82
N GLY A 25 16.61 8.02 0.21
CA GLY A 25 17.74 8.68 0.87
C GLY A 25 18.30 7.87 2.05
N GLY A 26 18.22 6.54 1.98
CA GLY A 26 18.66 5.64 3.04
C GLY A 26 17.79 5.64 4.30
N LYS A 27 16.58 6.23 4.26
CA LYS A 27 15.67 6.24 5.42
C LYS A 27 14.91 4.93 5.55
N LEU A 28 14.69 4.51 6.80
CA LEU A 28 13.76 3.44 7.09
C LEU A 28 12.32 3.96 6.88
N VAL A 29 11.68 3.48 5.83
CA VAL A 29 10.28 3.82 5.50
C VAL A 29 9.38 2.62 5.77
N VAL A 30 8.32 2.83 6.54
CA VAL A 30 7.31 1.82 6.84
C VAL A 30 5.99 2.22 6.20
N PHE A 31 5.55 1.44 5.22
CA PHE A 31 4.21 1.56 4.65
C PHE A 31 3.23 0.69 5.41
N GLY A 32 2.11 1.27 5.83
CA GLY A 32 0.99 0.56 6.44
C GLY A 32 -0.25 0.66 5.56
N GLY A 33 -1.02 -0.42 5.48
CA GLY A 33 -2.27 -0.42 4.73
C GLY A 33 -2.84 -1.82 4.55
N ASP A 34 -4.01 -1.87 3.93
CA ASP A 34 -4.69 -3.11 3.59
C ASP A 34 -5.14 -3.04 2.13
N PHE A 35 -4.56 -3.88 1.27
CA PHE A 35 -4.88 -3.93 -0.16
C PHE A 35 -6.27 -4.52 -0.46
N ARG A 36 -6.97 -5.03 0.56
CA ARG A 36 -8.37 -5.44 0.46
C ARG A 36 -9.34 -4.26 0.61
N GLN A 37 -8.83 -3.07 0.93
CA GLN A 37 -9.58 -1.82 0.91
C GLN A 37 -9.68 -1.28 -0.52
N VAL A 38 -10.42 -0.18 -0.68
CA VAL A 38 -10.65 0.46 -1.99
C VAL A 38 -9.35 0.94 -2.62
N LEU A 39 -9.29 0.86 -3.97
CA LEU A 39 -8.20 1.41 -4.77
C LEU A 39 -8.15 2.94 -4.67
N PRO A 40 -7.03 3.58 -5.06
CA PRO A 40 -6.97 5.03 -5.19
C PRO A 40 -8.03 5.58 -6.15
N VAL A 41 -8.63 6.70 -5.79
CA VAL A 41 -9.66 7.36 -6.60
C VAL A 41 -9.01 8.17 -7.71
N VAL A 42 -9.36 7.88 -8.96
CA VAL A 42 -8.94 8.66 -10.14
C VAL A 42 -10.18 9.31 -10.76
N LYS A 43 -10.27 10.64 -10.71
CA LYS A 43 -11.44 11.39 -11.19
C LYS A 43 -11.61 11.19 -12.70
N GLY A 44 -12.73 10.62 -13.12
CA GLY A 44 -13.00 10.29 -14.53
C GLY A 44 -12.18 9.11 -15.06
N GLY A 45 -11.37 8.46 -14.21
CA GLY A 45 -10.57 7.30 -14.59
C GLY A 45 -11.36 6.00 -14.48
N GLY A 46 -11.12 5.10 -15.44
CA GLY A 46 -11.66 3.75 -15.42
C GLY A 46 -10.88 2.82 -14.49
N ARG A 47 -11.15 1.53 -14.64
CA ARG A 47 -10.53 0.48 -13.82
C ARG A 47 -9.01 0.42 -14.00
N ASN A 48 -8.52 0.58 -15.23
CA ASN A 48 -7.09 0.49 -15.52
C ASN A 48 -6.33 1.64 -14.87
N GLU A 49 -6.87 2.86 -14.96
CA GLU A 49 -6.27 4.05 -14.35
C GLU A 49 -6.24 3.94 -12.82
N GLN A 50 -7.28 3.36 -12.19
CA GLN A 50 -7.30 3.12 -10.74
C GLN A 50 -6.25 2.08 -10.32
N VAL A 51 -6.07 1.01 -11.10
CA VAL A 51 -5.03 0.01 -10.85
C VAL A 51 -3.64 0.62 -11.03
N ASP A 52 -3.43 1.39 -12.09
CA ASP A 52 -2.16 2.08 -12.35
C ASP A 52 -1.85 3.14 -11.29
N ALA A 53 -2.86 3.79 -10.72
CA ALA A 53 -2.66 4.72 -9.60
C ALA A 53 -2.28 4.02 -8.29
N SER A 54 -2.46 2.69 -8.19
CA SER A 54 -2.10 1.93 -7.00
C SER A 54 -0.60 1.70 -6.87
N ILE A 55 -0.10 1.81 -5.63
CA ILE A 55 1.32 1.58 -5.32
C ILE A 55 1.81 0.19 -5.75
N VAL A 56 0.92 -0.80 -5.85
CA VAL A 56 1.27 -2.17 -6.26
C VAL A 56 1.85 -2.26 -7.67
N THR A 57 1.58 -1.27 -8.53
CA THR A 57 2.15 -1.18 -9.89
C THR A 57 3.46 -0.39 -9.94
N SER A 58 3.93 0.13 -8.80
CA SER A 58 5.15 0.93 -8.73
C SER A 58 6.40 0.07 -8.83
N THR A 59 7.39 0.56 -9.57
CA THR A 59 8.74 -0.01 -9.61
C THR A 59 9.43 0.03 -8.24
N LEU A 60 9.01 0.92 -7.33
CA LEU A 60 9.54 1.00 -5.96
C LEU A 60 9.23 -0.25 -5.14
N CYS A 61 8.19 -1.01 -5.50
CA CYS A 61 7.85 -2.25 -4.79
C CYS A 61 8.98 -3.29 -4.80
N LYS A 62 9.94 -3.21 -5.74
CA LYS A 62 11.12 -4.09 -5.75
C LYS A 62 12.03 -3.89 -4.53
N TYR A 63 11.97 -2.72 -3.89
CA TYR A 63 12.73 -2.42 -2.67
C TYR A 63 11.99 -2.80 -1.39
N PHE A 64 10.72 -3.21 -1.47
CA PHE A 64 9.87 -3.41 -0.30
C PHE A 64 10.01 -4.81 0.28
N LYS A 65 10.28 -4.88 1.58
CA LYS A 65 10.09 -6.11 2.35
C LYS A 65 8.63 -6.19 2.81
N LYS A 66 7.93 -7.24 2.38
CA LYS A 66 6.51 -7.45 2.75
C LYS A 66 6.41 -8.11 4.12
N LEU A 67 5.71 -7.45 5.05
CA LEU A 67 5.32 -8.00 6.33
C LEU A 67 3.80 -8.08 6.39
N LYS A 68 3.25 -9.16 6.96
CA LYS A 68 1.81 -9.39 7.05
C LYS A 68 1.42 -9.57 8.51
N LEU A 69 0.40 -8.83 8.93
CA LEU A 69 -0.29 -9.07 10.20
C LEU A 69 -1.43 -10.06 9.92
N THR A 70 -1.52 -11.13 10.70
CA THR A 70 -2.52 -12.20 10.53
C THR A 70 -3.66 -12.10 11.52
N ASP A 71 -3.42 -11.51 12.68
CA ASP A 71 -4.37 -11.55 13.79
C ASP A 71 -5.32 -10.36 13.73
N ASN A 72 -6.61 -10.64 13.56
CA ASN A 72 -7.65 -9.62 13.60
C ASN A 72 -7.94 -9.22 15.05
N MET A 73 -7.17 -8.26 15.55
CA MET A 73 -7.30 -7.74 16.92
C MET A 73 -8.66 -7.07 17.18
N ARG A 74 -9.31 -6.51 16.16
CA ARG A 74 -10.57 -5.77 16.29
C ARG A 74 -11.75 -6.68 16.60
N ALA A 75 -11.86 -7.79 15.87
CA ALA A 75 -12.96 -8.74 15.97
C ALA A 75 -12.55 -10.06 16.65
N ARG A 76 -11.44 -10.07 17.41
CA ARG A 76 -10.80 -11.28 17.95
C ARG A 76 -11.70 -12.20 18.78
N TYR A 77 -12.83 -11.69 19.28
CA TYR A 77 -13.78 -12.43 20.11
C TYR A 77 -14.99 -12.98 19.34
N ASP A 78 -15.07 -12.69 18.04
CA ASP A 78 -16.14 -13.13 17.15
C ASP A 78 -15.49 -13.74 15.89
N LEU A 79 -15.16 -15.03 15.98
CA LEU A 79 -14.43 -15.75 14.94
C LEU A 79 -15.25 -15.86 13.65
N ASP A 80 -16.57 -16.04 13.76
CA ASP A 80 -17.47 -16.10 12.61
C ASP A 80 -17.46 -14.76 11.84
N PHE A 81 -17.46 -13.64 12.57
CA PHE A 81 -17.35 -12.32 11.95
C PHE A 81 -15.96 -12.07 11.35
N VAL A 82 -14.88 -12.54 11.98
CA VAL A 82 -13.53 -12.48 11.40
C VAL A 82 -13.50 -13.22 10.06
N ASP A 83 -13.99 -14.46 10.01
CA ASP A 83 -14.01 -15.27 8.80
C ASP A 83 -14.88 -14.64 7.70
N PHE A 84 -16.02 -14.07 8.09
CA PHE A 84 -16.87 -13.29 7.19
C PHE A 84 -16.14 -12.09 6.58
N LEU A 85 -15.47 -11.27 7.40
CA LEU A 85 -14.69 -10.12 6.93
C LEU A 85 -13.56 -10.54 6.00
N MET A 86 -12.86 -11.63 6.33
CA MET A 86 -11.77 -12.17 5.53
C MET A 86 -12.28 -12.69 4.17
N ARG A 87 -13.45 -13.30 4.11
CA ARG A 87 -14.09 -13.71 2.85
C ARG A 87 -14.40 -12.52 1.96
N ILE A 88 -15.08 -11.51 2.50
CA ILE A 88 -15.40 -10.26 1.76
C ILE A 88 -14.12 -9.61 1.22
N GLY A 89 -13.11 -9.42 2.08
CA GLY A 89 -11.87 -8.77 1.67
C GLY A 89 -11.09 -9.53 0.59
N ASN A 90 -11.26 -10.86 0.51
CA ASN A 90 -10.65 -11.69 -0.52
C ASN A 90 -11.53 -11.88 -1.77
N GLY A 91 -12.71 -11.26 -1.82
CA GLY A 91 -13.68 -11.42 -2.91
C GLY A 91 -14.26 -12.83 -3.02
N LYS A 92 -14.46 -13.51 -1.88
CA LYS A 92 -15.03 -14.86 -1.78
C LYS A 92 -16.42 -14.88 -1.14
#